data_AF-A0A286HRR9-F1
#
_entry.id   AF-A0A286HRR9-F1
#
_cell.length_a   1.000
_cell.length_b   1.000
_cell.length_c   1.000
_cell.angle_alpha   90.00
_cell.angle_beta   90.00
_cell.angle_gamma   90.00
#
_symmetry.space_group_name_H-M   'P 1'
#
loop_
_entity.id
_entity.type
_entity.pdbx_description
1 polymer ?
#
loop_
_entity_poly.entity_id
_entity_poly.type
_entity_poly.pdbx_seq_one_letter_code
_entity_poly.pdbx_strand_id
1 'polypeptide(L)'
;MKTVVFALAMSSLMLAGAHAASVTNQDQESQILIVTEGSDKIELIVDAGATVSFCPAGCFVTMPSGDRETLSGSETITIVNGSAVIK
;
A
#
# COMPACT_ATOMS: atom_id res chain seq x y z
N MET A 1 -40.27 22.57 -37.05
CA MET A 1 -40.38 22.02 -35.68
C MET A 1 -39.84 20.60 -35.68
N LYS A 2 -38.75 20.36 -34.93
CA LYS A 2 -38.36 19.11 -34.26
C LYS A 2 -36.83 19.05 -34.15
N THR A 3 -36.34 19.87 -33.23
CA THR A 3 -35.05 19.74 -32.56
C THR A 3 -34.93 18.33 -32.01
N VAL A 4 -34.04 17.52 -32.59
CA VAL A 4 -33.64 16.23 -32.01
C VAL A 4 -32.38 16.50 -31.19
N VAL A 5 -32.59 16.63 -29.89
CA VAL A 5 -31.55 16.82 -28.88
C VAL A 5 -30.78 15.50 -28.74
N PHE A 6 -29.53 15.47 -29.18
CA PHE A 6 -28.60 14.38 -28.88
C PHE A 6 -28.20 14.49 -27.40
N ALA A 7 -28.79 13.63 -26.56
CA ALA A 7 -28.45 13.53 -25.15
C ALA A 7 -27.05 12.90 -25.02
N LEU A 8 -26.08 13.72 -24.57
CA LEU A 8 -24.73 13.30 -24.21
C LEU A 8 -24.80 12.53 -22.88
N ALA A 9 -24.70 11.21 -22.93
CA ALA A 9 -24.62 10.37 -21.73
C ALA A 9 -23.25 10.54 -21.07
N MET A 10 -23.20 11.28 -19.96
CA MET A 10 -22.00 11.45 -19.15
C MET A 10 -21.74 10.17 -18.34
N SER A 11 -20.80 9.34 -18.77
CA SER A 11 -20.39 8.14 -18.05
C SER A 11 -19.51 8.54 -16.86
N SER A 12 -20.03 8.46 -15.64
CA SER A 12 -19.24 8.60 -14.42
C SER A 12 -18.41 7.32 -14.21
N LEU A 13 -17.14 7.34 -14.59
CA LEU A 13 -16.19 6.33 -14.15
C LEU A 13 -16.04 6.47 -12.63
N MET A 14 -16.52 5.48 -11.88
CA MET A 14 -16.20 5.34 -10.47
C MET A 14 -14.71 4.96 -10.36
N LEU A 15 -13.85 5.92 -10.02
CA LEU A 15 -12.51 5.60 -9.55
C LEU A 15 -12.67 4.94 -8.18
N ALA A 16 -12.66 3.61 -8.14
CA ALA A 16 -12.45 2.88 -6.90
C ALA A 16 -11.07 3.29 -6.38
N GLY A 17 -11.02 3.98 -5.24
CA GLY A 17 -9.76 4.33 -4.60
C GLY A 17 -9.01 3.04 -4.29
N ALA A 18 -7.78 2.92 -4.80
CA ALA A 18 -6.89 1.85 -4.40
C ALA A 18 -6.49 2.13 -2.94
N HIS A 19 -7.13 1.43 -2.00
CA HIS A 19 -6.63 1.35 -0.63
C HIS A 19 -5.34 0.56 -0.69
N ALA A 20 -4.27 1.13 -0.16
CA ALA A 20 -2.96 0.50 -0.06
C ALA A 20 -2.53 0.50 1.40
N ALA A 21 -1.83 -0.55 1.81
CA ALA A 21 -1.22 -0.58 3.13
C ALA A 21 -0.24 0.59 3.26
N SER A 22 -0.02 1.03 4.49
CA SER A 22 0.98 2.05 4.80
C SER A 22 1.92 1.55 5.87
N VAL A 23 3.20 1.86 5.74
CA VAL A 23 4.21 1.55 6.74
C VAL A 23 4.93 2.83 7.15
N THR A 24 5.09 3.01 8.45
CA THR A 24 5.87 4.10 9.04
C THR A 24 7.06 3.52 9.78
N ASN A 25 8.26 3.97 9.46
CA ASN A 25 9.46 3.57 10.19
C ASN A 25 9.68 4.49 11.40
N GLN A 26 9.56 3.98 12.62
CA GLN A 26 9.86 4.73 13.84
C GLN A 26 11.27 4.48 14.37
N ASP A 27 12.07 3.66 13.69
CA ASP A 27 13.47 3.46 14.03
C ASP A 27 14.33 4.64 13.57
N GLN A 28 15.56 4.72 14.09
CA GLN A 28 16.53 5.76 13.73
C GLN A 28 17.34 5.43 12.47
N GLU A 29 17.17 4.23 11.92
CA GLU A 29 17.89 3.72 10.76
C GLU A 29 16.90 3.39 9.63
N SER A 30 17.35 3.43 8.38
CA SER A 30 16.55 2.97 7.24
C SER A 30 16.34 1.46 7.33
N GLN A 31 15.09 1.04 7.16
CA GLN A 31 14.69 -0.36 7.24
C GLN A 31 14.35 -0.90 5.86
N ILE A 32 14.67 -2.17 5.61
CA ILE A 32 14.38 -2.84 4.34
C ILE A 32 13.31 -3.90 4.56
N LEU A 33 12.22 -3.77 3.82
CA LEU A 33 11.12 -4.73 3.78
C LEU A 33 11.23 -5.54 2.49
N ILE A 34 11.01 -6.84 2.55
CA ILE A 34 10.85 -7.65 1.35
C ILE A 34 9.36 -7.82 1.09
N VAL A 35 8.85 -7.19 0.05
CA VAL A 35 7.43 -7.21 -0.30
C VAL A 35 7.23 -8.13 -1.49
N THR A 36 6.31 -9.08 -1.36
CA THR A 36 5.88 -9.95 -2.46
C THR A 36 4.40 -9.69 -2.74
N GLU A 37 4.10 -9.14 -3.91
CA GLU A 37 2.75 -8.84 -4.38
C GLU A 37 2.50 -9.61 -5.69
N GLY A 38 1.55 -10.54 -5.67
CA GLY A 38 1.34 -11.45 -6.79
C GLY A 38 2.58 -12.31 -7.08
N SER A 39 3.23 -12.07 -8.23
CA SER A 39 4.47 -12.76 -8.66
C SER A 39 5.72 -11.88 -8.55
N ASP A 40 5.56 -10.62 -8.17
CA ASP A 40 6.66 -9.67 -8.04
C ASP A 40 7.18 -9.66 -6.61
N LYS A 41 8.51 -9.64 -6.48
CA LYS A 41 9.19 -9.47 -5.19
C LYS A 41 10.13 -8.28 -5.28
N ILE A 42 9.90 -7.30 -4.42
CA ILE A 42 10.67 -6.06 -4.36
C ILE A 42 11.27 -5.84 -2.98
N GLU A 43 12.35 -5.09 -2.93
CA GLU A 43 12.89 -4.53 -1.69
C GLU A 43 12.35 -3.12 -1.53
N LEU A 44 11.63 -2.87 -0.45
CA LEU A 44 11.08 -1.57 -0.10
C LEU A 44 11.91 -0.98 1.04
N ILE A 45 12.63 0.08 0.73
CA ILE A 45 13.42 0.84 1.72
C ILE A 45 12.52 1.90 2.33
N VAL A 46 12.46 1.93 3.66
CA VAL A 46 11.72 2.94 4.43
C VAL A 46 12.73 3.67 5.31
N ASP A 47 13.03 4.92 4.96
CA ASP A 47 13.94 5.75 5.73
C ASP A 47 13.41 6.03 7.14
N ALA A 48 14.31 6.37 8.07
CA ALA A 48 13.97 6.70 9.44
C ALA A 48 12.93 7.83 9.51
N GLY A 49 11.80 7.60 10.21
CA GLY A 49 10.70 8.55 10.33
C GLY A 49 9.81 8.69 9.09
N ALA A 50 10.09 7.97 8.00
CA ALA A 50 9.31 8.05 6.77
C ALA A 50 8.06 7.18 6.83
N THR A 51 7.02 7.63 6.14
CA THR A 51 5.81 6.84 5.86
C THR A 51 5.72 6.57 4.38
N VAL A 52 5.54 5.31 4.00
CA VAL A 52 5.40 4.86 2.61
C VAL A 52 4.14 4.04 2.47
N SER A 53 3.40 4.25 1.38
CA SER A 53 2.26 3.43 1.03
C SER A 53 2.66 2.40 -0.03
N PHE A 54 2.21 1.16 0.14
CA PHE A 54 2.57 0.01 -0.67
C PHE A 54 1.45 -1.03 -0.62
N CYS A 55 1.53 -2.08 -1.44
CA CYS A 55 0.62 -3.24 -1.32
C CYS A 55 -0.88 -2.90 -1.49
N PRO A 56 -1.30 -2.34 -2.65
CA PRO A 56 -2.70 -2.05 -2.93
C PRO A 56 -3.60 -3.28 -3.11
N ALA A 57 -3.05 -4.44 -3.50
CA ALA A 57 -3.84 -5.66 -3.74
C ALA A 57 -3.65 -6.75 -2.67
N GLY A 58 -2.98 -6.42 -1.57
CA GLY A 58 -2.53 -7.38 -0.57
C GLY A 58 -1.22 -8.08 -0.95
N CYS A 59 -0.42 -8.43 0.05
CA CYS A 59 0.96 -8.87 -0.15
C CYS A 59 1.48 -9.65 1.07
N PHE A 60 2.60 -10.35 0.84
CA PHE A 60 3.41 -10.92 1.89
C PHE A 60 4.62 -10.03 2.12
N VAL A 61 4.88 -9.70 3.39
CA VAL A 61 5.99 -8.82 3.77
C VAL A 61 6.89 -9.57 4.73
N THR A 62 8.19 -9.55 4.45
CA THR A 62 9.20 -9.93 5.45
C THR A 62 9.77 -8.67 6.08
N MET A 63 9.65 -8.58 7.40
CA MET A 63 10.14 -7.49 8.21
C MET A 63 11.66 -7.58 8.41
N PRO A 64 12.33 -6.48 8.76
CA PRO A 64 13.76 -6.48 9.08
C PRO A 64 14.14 -7.48 10.20
N SER A 65 13.23 -7.72 11.15
CA SER A 65 13.38 -8.74 12.21
C SER A 65 13.42 -10.18 11.69
N GLY A 66 12.99 -10.41 10.44
CA GLY A 66 12.78 -11.72 9.84
C GLY A 66 11.33 -12.23 9.96
N ASP A 67 10.47 -11.51 10.69
CA ASP A 67 9.04 -11.84 10.81
C ASP A 67 8.33 -11.72 9.47
N ARG A 68 7.27 -12.50 9.25
CA ARG A 68 6.51 -12.51 8.01
C ARG A 68 5.06 -12.17 8.27
N GLU A 69 4.60 -11.09 7.65
CA GLU A 69 3.25 -10.60 7.75
C GLU A 69 2.49 -10.77 6.43
N THR A 70 1.18 -10.98 6.54
CA THR A 70 0.28 -11.02 5.38
C THR A 70 -0.66 -9.83 5.49
N LEU A 71 -0.66 -8.98 4.47
CA LEU A 71 -1.44 -7.75 4.43
C LEU A 71 -2.51 -7.85 3.35
N SER A 72 -3.67 -7.26 3.62
CA SER A 72 -4.82 -7.22 2.73
C SER A 72 -4.88 -5.94 1.91
N GLY A 73 -4.10 -4.91 2.27
CA GLY A 73 -3.97 -3.65 1.54
C GLY A 73 -4.69 -2.46 2.19
N SER A 74 -5.14 -2.58 3.44
CA SER A 74 -5.75 -1.48 4.19
C SER A 74 -5.09 -1.21 5.55
N GLU A 75 -4.08 -2.00 5.89
CA GLU A 75 -3.40 -1.97 7.18
C GLU A 75 -2.50 -0.75 7.33
N THR A 76 -2.41 -0.23 8.56
CA THR A 76 -1.41 0.76 8.94
C THR A 76 -0.36 0.10 9.83
N ILE A 77 0.87 0.04 9.34
CA ILE A 77 1.98 -0.65 9.97
C ILE A 77 2.96 0.37 10.51
N THR A 78 3.51 0.09 11.68
CA THR A 78 4.63 0.83 12.25
C THR A 78 5.79 -0.12 12.47
N ILE A 79 6.98 0.23 12.00
CA ILE A 79 8.20 -0.52 12.30
C ILE A 79 8.78 0.02 13.61
N VAL A 80 8.97 -0.88 14.58
CA VAL A 80 9.59 -0.58 15.87
C VAL A 80 10.61 -1.68 16.18
N ASN A 81 11.88 -1.30 16.29
CA ASN A 81 13.03 -2.19 16.43
C ASN A 81 13.05 -3.29 15.35
N GLY A 82 12.74 -2.94 14.10
CA GLY A 82 12.69 -3.88 12.98
C GLY A 82 11.48 -4.82 12.93
N SER A 83 10.58 -4.80 13.91
CA SER A 83 9.34 -5.60 13.93
C SER A 83 8.12 -4.77 13.51
N ALA A 84 7.11 -5.45 12.96
CA ALA A 84 5.85 -4.82 12.59
C ALA A 84 4.88 -4.69 13.77
N VAL A 85 4.30 -3.50 13.90
CA VAL A 85 3.14 -3.23 14.75
C VAL A 85 1.98 -2.83 13.86
N ILE A 86 1.00 -3.72 13.70
CA ILE A 86 -0.16 -3.54 12.82
C ILE A 86 -1.34 -2.96 13.64
N LYS A 87 -2.01 -1.94 13.09
CA LYS A 87 -3.23 -1.33 13.63
C LYS A 87 -4.40 -1.44 12.67
#